data_AF-A0A938CKW1-F1
#
_entry.id   AF-A0A938CKW1-F1
#
_cell.length_a   1.000
_cell.length_b   1.000
_cell.length_c   1.000
_cell.angle_alpha   90.00
_cell.angle_beta   90.00
_cell.angle_gamma   90.00
#
_symmetry.space_group_name_H-M   'P 1'
#
loop_
_entity.id
_entity.type
_entity.pdbx_description
1 polymer ?
#
loop_
_entity_poly.entity_id
_entity_poly.type
_entity_poly.pdbx_seq_one_letter_code
_entity_poly.pdbx_strand_id
1 'polypeptide(L)'
;MADARLTLAIACPSLAAAQDLSERIEADPNLDPSAVAINETDEQRGAWEVVVYFADAAEAERARVSYGGKVRELPSRDWVRDSLAGLSPVAAGR
;
A
#
# COMPACT_ATOMS: atom_id res chain seq x y z
N MET A 1 7.03 -4.33 19.87
CA MET A 1 7.49 -3.42 18.81
C MET A 1 6.30 -3.19 17.91
N ALA A 2 5.94 -1.94 17.59
CA ALA A 2 4.83 -1.71 16.68
C ALA A 2 5.25 -2.20 15.29
N ASP A 3 4.45 -3.08 14.68
CA ASP A 3 4.60 -3.51 13.28
C ASP A 3 4.54 -2.26 12.40
N ALA A 4 5.70 -1.76 11.99
CA ALA A 4 5.74 -0.66 11.04
C ALA A 4 5.17 -1.19 9.74
N ARG A 5 3.96 -0.74 9.39
CA ARG A 5 3.41 -1.00 8.05
C ARG A 5 4.01 0.02 7.12
N LEU A 6 4.70 -0.41 6.09
CA LEU A 6 5.28 0.48 5.08
C LEU A 6 4.62 0.24 3.74
N THR A 7 4.63 1.27 2.91
CA THR A 7 4.28 1.18 1.49
C THR A 7 5.46 1.57 0.64
N LEU A 8 5.66 0.87 -0.47
CA LEU A 8 6.50 1.30 -1.57
C LEU A 8 5.60 1.66 -2.74
N ALA A 9 5.63 2.93 -3.17
CA ALA A 9 4.86 3.44 -4.29
C ALA A 9 5.76 3.62 -5.52
N ILE A 10 5.41 2.97 -6.64
CA ILE A 10 6.18 2.94 -7.88
C ILE A 10 5.30 3.43 -9.02
N ALA A 11 5.66 4.57 -9.62
CA ALA A 11 4.91 5.14 -10.73
C ALA A 11 5.12 4.33 -12.02
N CYS A 12 4.03 4.10 -12.75
CA CYS A 12 3.99 3.34 -13.99
C CYS A 12 3.36 4.18 -15.11
N PRO A 13 3.89 4.11 -16.35
CA PRO A 13 3.41 4.91 -17.47
C PRO A 13 2.09 4.41 -18.06
N SER A 14 1.64 3.20 -17.70
CA SER A 14 0.41 2.59 -18.20
C SER A 14 -0.07 1.46 -17.29
N LEU A 15 -1.33 1.04 -17.43
CA LEU A 15 -1.87 -0.12 -16.74
C LEU A 15 -1.07 -1.39 -17.02
N ALA A 16 -0.74 -1.65 -18.30
CA ALA A 16 0.02 -2.83 -18.68
C ALA A 16 1.40 -2.86 -17.99
N ALA A 17 2.10 -1.73 -17.93
CA ALA A 17 3.37 -1.64 -17.21
C ALA A 17 3.21 -1.85 -15.70
N ALA A 18 2.08 -1.43 -15.12
CA ALA A 18 1.78 -1.65 -13.71
C ALA A 18 1.47 -3.13 -13.42
N GLN A 19 0.75 -3.82 -14.32
CA GLN A 19 0.46 -5.26 -14.24
C GLN A 19 1.73 -6.10 -14.36
N ASP A 20 2.57 -5.82 -15.37
CA ASP A 20 3.85 -6.51 -15.53
C ASP A 20 4.75 -6.32 -14.30
N LEU A 21 4.74 -5.11 -13.71
CA LEU A 21 5.51 -4.82 -12.51
C LEU A 21 4.95 -5.55 -11.28
N SER A 22 3.63 -5.58 -11.08
CA SER A 22 3.03 -6.27 -9.94
C SER A 22 3.32 -7.77 -10.00
N GLU A 23 3.17 -8.40 -11.17
CA GLU A 23 3.46 -9.83 -11.35
C GLU A 23 4.92 -10.16 -11.04
N ARG A 24 5.86 -9.30 -11.49
CA ARG A 24 7.29 -9.46 -11.15
C ARG A 24 7.56 -9.37 -9.66
N ILE A 25 6.91 -8.44 -8.96
CA ILE A 25 7.10 -8.25 -7.52
C ILE A 25 6.54 -9.45 -6.75
N GLU A 26 5.35 -9.93 -7.12
CA GLU A 26 4.74 -11.11 -6.51
C GLU A 26 5.54 -12.39 -6.77
N ALA A 27 6.21 -12.48 -7.92
CA ALA A 27 7.07 -13.60 -8.28
C ALA A 27 8.50 -13.51 -7.73
N ASP A 28 8.90 -12.41 -7.08
CA ASP A 28 10.26 -12.23 -6.57
C ASP A 28 10.46 -13.04 -5.28
N PRO A 29 11.30 -14.09 -5.29
CA PRO A 29 11.48 -14.95 -4.11
C PRO A 29 12.24 -14.26 -2.96
N ASN A 30 12.77 -13.05 -3.17
CA ASN A 30 13.50 -12.30 -2.15
C ASN A 30 12.62 -11.29 -1.40
N LEU A 31 11.35 -11.17 -1.79
CA LEU A 31 10.37 -10.28 -1.19
C LEU A 31 9.23 -11.10 -0.59
N ASP A 32 8.70 -10.64 0.55
CA ASP A 32 7.48 -11.18 1.16
C ASP A 32 6.47 -10.04 1.40
N PRO A 33 5.91 -9.45 0.33
CA PRO A 33 4.97 -8.36 0.47
C PRO A 33 3.66 -8.86 1.11
N SER A 34 3.13 -8.09 2.06
CA SER A 34 1.83 -8.39 2.66
C SER A 34 0.67 -8.20 1.68
N ALA A 35 0.83 -7.31 0.70
CA ALA A 35 -0.10 -7.09 -0.40
C ALA A 35 0.58 -6.28 -1.52
N VAL A 36 0.08 -6.44 -2.74
CA VAL A 36 0.41 -5.61 -3.91
C VAL A 36 -0.88 -5.06 -4.49
N ALA A 37 -0.91 -3.77 -4.80
CA ALA A 37 -2.07 -3.10 -5.39
C ALA A 37 -1.67 -2.25 -6.60
N ILE A 38 -2.54 -2.18 -7.59
CA ILE A 38 -2.41 -1.29 -8.75
C ILE A 38 -3.49 -0.22 -8.62
N ASN A 39 -3.08 1.05 -8.70
CA ASN A 39 -3.98 2.19 -8.63
C ASN A 39 -3.81 3.08 -9.87
N GLU A 40 -4.92 3.58 -10.40
CA GLU A 40 -4.90 4.73 -11.29
C GLU A 40 -4.85 6.00 -10.43
N THR A 41 -3.84 6.84 -10.66
CA THR A 41 -3.59 8.05 -9.86
C THR A 41 -4.03 9.33 -10.59
N ASP A 42 -4.15 9.28 -11.91
CA ASP A 42 -4.68 10.36 -12.75
C ASP A 42 -5.35 9.77 -13.98
N GLU A 43 -6.68 9.70 -13.97
CA GLU A 43 -7.50 9.16 -15.06
C GLU A 43 -7.37 9.96 -16.37
N GLN A 44 -7.14 11.28 -16.28
CA GLN A 44 -7.02 12.12 -17.48
C GLN A 44 -5.70 11.89 -18.20
N ARG A 45 -4.67 11.50 -17.45
CA ARG A 45 -3.32 11.24 -17.97
C ARG A 45 -3.02 9.76 -18.14
N GLY A 46 -3.93 8.88 -17.70
CA GLY A 46 -3.69 7.44 -17.62
C GLY A 46 -2.43 7.13 -16.81
N ALA A 47 -2.23 7.80 -15.67
CA ALA A 47 -1.06 7.61 -14.83
C ALA A 47 -1.35 6.54 -13.76
N TRP A 48 -0.47 5.53 -13.68
CA TRP A 48 -0.67 4.38 -12.81
C TRP A 48 0.41 4.31 -11.74
N GLU A 49 0.12 3.61 -10.65
CA GLU A 49 1.04 3.34 -9.56
C GLU A 49 0.85 1.91 -9.06
N VAL A 50 1.97 1.23 -8.80
CA VAL A 50 1.99 -0.01 -8.01
C VAL A 50 2.35 0.35 -6.57
N VAL A 51 1.52 -0.08 -5.63
CA VAL A 51 1.73 0.11 -4.20
C VAL A 51 1.94 -1.25 -3.54
N VAL A 52 3.11 -1.45 -2.94
CA VAL A 52 3.49 -2.68 -2.25
C VAL A 52 3.50 -2.44 -0.75
N TYR A 53 2.89 -3.34 0.02
CA TYR A 53 2.78 -3.23 1.47
C TYR A 53 3.76 -4.18 2.16
N PHE A 54 4.50 -3.70 3.14
CA PHE A 54 5.46 -4.47 3.92
C PHE A 54 5.21 -4.32 5.42
N ALA A 55 5.48 -5.39 6.17
CA ALA A 55 5.48 -5.37 7.64
C ALA A 55 6.85 -4.97 8.23
N ASP A 56 7.91 -5.02 7.41
CA ASP A 56 9.28 -4.72 7.81
C ASP A 56 9.90 -3.62 6.95
N ALA A 57 10.66 -2.74 7.61
CA ALA A 57 11.35 -1.62 6.96
C ALA A 57 12.53 -2.08 6.10
N ALA A 58 13.24 -3.15 6.50
CA ALA A 58 14.35 -3.65 5.70
C ALA A 58 13.84 -4.30 4.40
N GLU A 59 12.69 -4.97 4.42
CA GLU A 59 12.01 -5.46 3.22
C GLU A 59 11.59 -4.34 2.27
N ALA A 60 10.91 -3.32 2.79
CA ALA A 60 10.51 -2.17 1.99
C ALA A 60 11.72 -1.49 1.33
N GLU A 61 12.84 -1.38 2.04
CA GLU A 61 14.06 -0.79 1.51
C GLU A 61 14.75 -1.69 0.47
N ARG A 62 14.78 -3.01 0.67
CA ARG A 62 15.27 -3.95 -0.36
C ARG A 62 14.46 -3.83 -1.65
N ALA A 63 13.14 -3.82 -1.54
CA ALA A 63 12.25 -3.63 -2.68
C ALA A 63 12.49 -2.28 -3.36
N ARG A 64 12.68 -1.19 -2.59
CA ARG A 64 13.00 0.14 -3.13
C ARG A 64 14.30 0.16 -3.92
N VAL A 65 15.33 -0.57 -3.47
CA VAL A 65 16.60 -0.68 -4.20
C VAL A 65 16.43 -1.46 -5.51
N SER A 66 15.64 -2.54 -5.51
CA SER A 66 15.42 -3.38 -6.70
C SER A 66 14.49 -2.76 -7.74
N TYR A 67 13.42 -2.09 -7.29
CA TYR A 67 12.32 -1.64 -8.17
C TYR A 67 12.18 -0.11 -8.26
N GLY A 68 12.92 0.65 -7.43
CA GLY A 68 12.75 2.09 -7.33
C GLY A 68 11.48 2.48 -6.55
N GLY A 69 11.12 3.76 -6.60
CA GLY A 69 9.90 4.27 -5.96
C GLY A 69 10.12 4.99 -4.62
N LYS A 70 9.02 5.24 -3.91
CA LYS A 70 9.00 6.00 -2.65
C LYS A 70 8.44 5.15 -1.52
N VAL A 71 9.26 4.92 -0.49
CA VAL A 71 8.82 4.27 0.74
C VAL A 71 8.15 5.28 1.66
N ARG A 72 7.03 4.90 2.27
CA ARG A 72 6.33 5.69 3.30
C ARG A 72 5.83 4.78 4.41
N GLU A 73 5.89 5.28 5.63
CA GLU A 73 5.23 4.63 6.77
C GLU A 73 3.71 4.83 6.65
N LEU A 74 2.95 3.77 6.91
CA LEU A 74 1.53 3.87 7.11
C LEU A 74 1.28 4.43 8.51
N PRO A 75 0.43 5.46 8.63
CA PRO A 75 0.05 5.96 9.94
C PRO A 75 -0.69 4.87 10.70
N SER A 76 -0.20 4.56 11.91
CA SER A 76 -0.93 3.73 12.87
C SER A 76 -2.07 4.54 13.46
N ARG A 77 -3.23 4.46 12.81
CA ARG A 77 -4.46 5.17 13.21
C ARG A 77 -5.57 4.18 13.53
N ASP A 78 -6.18 4.33 14.70
CA ASP A 78 -7.35 3.56 15.11
C ASP A 78 -8.61 4.15 14.46
N TRP A 79 -8.85 3.76 13.22
CA TRP A 79 -10.00 4.21 12.44
C TRP A 79 -11.34 3.84 13.07
N VAL A 80 -11.40 2.73 13.82
CA VAL A 80 -12.64 2.29 14.48
C VAL A 80 -12.97 3.27 15.58
N ARG A 81 -12.02 3.55 16.48
CA ARG A 81 -12.22 4.49 17.57
C ARG A 81 -12.53 5.90 17.06
N ASP A 82 -11.80 6.36 16.04
CA ASP A 82 -12.01 7.69 15.47
C ASP A 82 -13.39 7.81 14.80
N SER A 83 -13.82 6.77 14.08
CA SER A 83 -15.15 6.74 13.46
C SER A 83 -16.26 6.72 14.52
N LEU A 84 -16.09 5.95 15.60
CA LEU A 84 -17.07 5.85 16.68
C LEU A 84 -17.17 7.13 17.53
N ALA A 85 -16.09 7.90 17.66
CA ALA A 85 -16.09 9.15 18.44
C ALA A 85 -17.09 10.21 17.92
N GLY A 86 -17.44 10.15 16.63
CA GLY A 86 -18.41 11.05 16.01
C GLY A 86 -19.87 10.54 16.01
N LEU A 87 -20.11 9.32 16.47
CA LEU A 87 -21.43 8.69 16.38
C LEU A 87 -22.18 8.82 17.71
N SER A 88 -23.42 9.32 17.63
CA SER A 88 -24.32 9.33 18.79
C SER A 88 -24.70 7.89 19.17
N PRO A 89 -24.81 7.56 20.48
CA PRO A 89 -25.22 6.23 20.92
C PRO A 89 -26.58 5.87 20.32
N VAL A 90 -26.65 4.75 19.60
CA VAL A 90 -27.91 4.23 19.07
C VAL A 90 -28.51 3.32 20.13
N ALA A 91 -29.68 3.68 20.67
CA ALA A 91 -30.43 2.78 21.53
C ALA A 91 -31.02 1.64 20.69
N ALA A 92 -30.59 0.41 20.92
CA ALA A 92 -31.29 -0.76 20.39
C ALA A 92 -32.69 -0.80 21.02
N GLY A 93 -33.72 -0.70 20.19
CA GLY A 93 -35.12 -0.69 20.62
C GLY A 93 -35.49 -1.97 21.39
N ARG A 94 -36.37 -1.79 22.38
CA ARG A 94 -36.95 -2.86 23.22
C ARG A 94 -37.77 -3.86 22.43
#